data_AF-A0A6N3GKJ3-F1
#
_entry.id   AF-A0A6N3GKJ3-F1
#
_cell.length_a   1.000
_cell.length_b   1.000
_cell.length_c   1.000
_cell.angle_alpha   90.00
_cell.angle_beta   90.00
_cell.angle_gamma   90.00
#
_symmetry.space_group_name_H-M   'P 1'
#
loop_
_entity.id
_entity.type
_entity.pdbx_description
1 polymer ?
#
loop_
_entity_poly.entity_id
_entity_poly.type
_entity_poly.pdbx_seq_one_letter_code
_entity_poly.pdbx_strand_id
1 'polypeptide(L)'
;MKKNVVGLIGILIVMSLTACGNKTEISEETTQNDVQTDMVYNAYKNKMTSEELLDAFIDGSVDAVDTADPSSAWNISDLNKDSQGEELYSIGERVDLDNDGENELVICGPYGGIYLDCRDDKVYEFARGDGSAIVLSYTYYNGDVWIMYSNDMNAGYETYHMEKYEGADNLAAEMNFGEELIDENDPDSGMKYFWNGKEVSNDEYDAFCSKIFAAQENTN
;
A
#
# COMPACT_ATOMS: atom_id res chain seq x y z
N MET A 1 20.48 39.10 -34.12
CA MET A 1 19.06 38.91 -33.79
C MET A 1 18.95 38.56 -32.31
N LYS A 2 18.08 39.28 -31.57
CA LYS A 2 17.46 39.01 -30.25
C LYS A 2 18.36 38.36 -29.17
N LYS A 3 18.99 39.11 -28.26
CA LYS A 3 18.48 39.55 -26.93
C LYS A 3 17.56 38.53 -26.25
N ASN A 4 18.00 38.01 -25.11
CA ASN A 4 17.22 37.90 -23.87
C ASN A 4 18.19 38.00 -22.67
N VAL A 5 18.07 39.10 -21.94
CA VAL A 5 18.63 39.33 -20.60
C VAL A 5 17.49 39.12 -19.59
N VAL A 6 17.86 38.89 -18.33
CA VAL A 6 17.15 39.18 -17.06
C VAL A 6 16.72 37.90 -16.34
N GLY A 7 17.10 37.65 -15.09
CA GLY A 7 17.93 38.43 -14.18
C GLY A 7 18.22 37.64 -12.90
N LEU A 8 19.47 37.73 -12.40
CA LEU A 8 19.80 37.34 -11.03
C LEU A 8 19.25 38.43 -10.10
N ILE A 9 18.31 38.08 -9.22
CA ILE A 9 17.92 38.94 -8.12
C ILE A 9 18.98 38.76 -7.03
N GLY A 10 19.91 39.71 -6.98
CA GLY A 10 20.87 39.84 -5.89
C GLY A 10 20.15 40.35 -4.63
N ILE A 11 20.28 39.60 -3.54
CA ILE A 11 19.89 40.06 -2.20
C ILE A 11 20.86 41.18 -1.79
N LEU A 12 20.36 42.41 -1.75
CA LEU A 12 21.09 43.58 -1.28
C LEU A 12 21.01 43.63 0.25
N ILE A 13 22.04 43.14 0.94
CA ILE A 13 22.17 43.32 2.39
C ILE A 13 22.67 44.75 2.63
N VAL A 14 21.75 45.65 3.00
CA VAL A 14 22.10 46.99 3.44
C VAL A 14 22.54 46.93 4.91
N MET A 15 23.85 46.91 5.14
CA MET A 15 24.41 47.21 6.47
C MET A 15 24.42 48.74 6.66
N SER A 16 23.55 49.28 7.50
CA SER A 16 23.61 50.68 7.90
C SER A 16 24.59 50.86 9.06
N LEU A 17 25.69 51.57 8.80
CA LEU A 17 26.55 52.14 9.83
C LEU A 17 25.78 53.25 10.58
N THR A 18 25.83 53.20 11.90
CA THR A 18 25.18 54.18 12.79
C THR A 18 26.00 55.47 12.89
N ALA A 19 25.40 56.61 12.58
CA ALA A 19 25.83 57.92 13.08
C ALA A 19 24.62 58.87 13.23
N CYS A 20 24.29 59.14 14.50
CA CYS A 20 23.67 60.34 15.08
C CYS A 20 22.35 60.92 14.51
N GLY A 21 21.31 60.90 15.36
CA GLY A 21 20.50 62.10 15.64
C GLY A 21 19.05 62.14 15.13
N ASN A 22 18.14 62.20 16.10
CA ASN A 22 16.74 62.64 16.08
C ASN A 22 15.61 61.68 15.66
N LYS A 23 14.61 61.66 16.55
CA LYS A 23 13.37 60.89 16.58
C LYS A 23 12.47 61.19 15.38
N THR A 24 11.88 60.16 14.79
CA THR A 24 10.63 60.26 14.03
C THR A 24 9.85 58.94 14.16
N GLU A 25 8.54 59.08 14.29
CA GLU A 25 7.52 58.07 14.60
C GLU A 25 7.53 56.88 13.64
N ILE A 26 7.37 55.67 14.17
CA ILE A 26 7.15 54.46 13.37
C ILE A 26 5.64 54.36 13.14
N SER A 27 5.20 54.61 11.90
CA SER A 27 3.90 54.17 11.43
C SER A 27 3.93 52.66 11.25
N GLU A 28 2.98 51.96 11.88
CA GLU A 28 2.70 50.55 11.60
C GLU A 28 2.18 50.42 10.17
N GLU A 29 3.07 50.08 9.24
CA GLU A 29 2.69 49.60 7.92
C GLU A 29 2.53 48.08 8.02
N THR A 30 1.27 47.63 8.12
CA THR A 30 0.92 46.21 8.05
C THR A 30 1.28 45.67 6.67
N THR A 31 2.43 45.00 6.56
CA THR A 31 2.83 44.32 5.34
C THR A 31 1.92 43.13 5.06
N GLN A 32 1.25 43.17 3.91
CA GLN A 32 0.37 42.16 3.33
C GLN A 32 1.09 40.84 2.94
N ASN A 33 2.24 40.54 3.56
CA ASN A 33 3.06 39.35 3.31
C ASN A 33 2.87 38.26 4.39
N ASP A 34 2.36 38.60 5.58
CA ASP A 34 2.23 37.61 6.66
C ASP A 34 1.09 36.61 6.38
N VAL A 35 0.00 37.04 5.74
CA VAL A 35 -1.18 36.19 5.47
C VAL A 35 -0.90 35.09 4.44
N GLN A 36 -0.07 35.37 3.42
CA GLN A 36 0.25 34.37 2.39
C GLN A 36 1.32 33.38 2.88
N THR A 37 2.23 33.83 3.73
CA THR A 37 3.25 32.98 4.34
C THR A 37 2.64 32.07 5.41
N ASP A 38 1.67 32.55 6.20
CA ASP A 38 0.90 31.72 7.12
C ASP A 38 -0.03 30.72 6.42
N MET A 39 -0.62 31.05 5.26
CA MET A 39 -1.42 30.07 4.52
C MET A 39 -0.57 28.91 3.98
N VAL A 40 0.66 29.19 3.51
CA VAL A 40 1.58 28.14 3.07
C VAL A 40 2.15 27.38 4.28
N TYR A 41 2.54 28.06 5.35
CA TYR A 41 3.08 27.44 6.57
C TYR A 41 2.04 26.61 7.35
N ASN A 42 0.76 26.99 7.30
CA ASN A 42 -0.34 26.19 7.86
C ASN A 42 -0.82 25.06 6.92
N ALA A 43 -0.59 25.15 5.61
CA ALA A 43 -0.83 24.01 4.70
C ALA A 43 0.19 22.88 4.91
N TYR A 44 1.39 23.18 5.42
CA TYR A 44 2.39 22.20 5.87
C TYR A 44 2.15 21.69 7.32
N LYS A 45 1.03 22.05 7.94
CA LYS A 45 0.68 21.78 9.35
C LYS A 45 -0.69 21.10 9.38
N ASN A 46 -0.86 19.78 9.44
CA ASN A 46 0.04 18.66 9.66
C ASN A 46 -0.35 17.60 8.62
N LYS A 47 0.59 17.21 7.75
CA LYS A 47 0.43 15.99 6.97
C LYS A 47 0.38 14.83 7.96
N MET A 48 -0.68 14.01 7.95
CA MET A 48 -0.73 12.82 8.81
C MET A 48 0.38 11.88 8.39
N THR A 49 1.01 11.23 9.36
CA THR A 49 1.83 10.04 9.09
C THR A 49 0.94 8.91 8.60
N SER A 50 1.51 7.92 7.91
CA SER A 50 0.80 6.72 7.45
C SER A 50 0.07 6.02 8.62
N GLU A 51 0.72 5.92 9.77
CA GLU A 51 0.10 5.38 10.99
C GLU A 51 -1.11 6.18 11.48
N GLU A 52 -1.00 7.51 11.55
CA GLU A 52 -2.11 8.38 11.94
C GLU A 52 -3.28 8.32 10.95
N LEU A 53 -2.98 8.14 9.66
CA LEU A 53 -3.98 8.06 8.62
C LEU A 53 -4.73 6.71 8.64
N LEU A 54 -4.01 5.61 8.88
CA LEU A 54 -4.61 4.30 9.10
C LEU A 54 -5.45 4.27 10.39
N ASP A 55 -5.01 4.93 11.46
CA ASP A 55 -5.82 5.10 12.68
C ASP A 55 -7.12 5.87 12.39
N ALA A 56 -7.04 6.93 11.59
CA ALA A 56 -8.20 7.69 11.14
C ALA A 56 -9.11 6.90 10.19
N PHE A 57 -8.60 5.87 9.49
CA PHE A 57 -9.45 4.97 8.72
C PHE A 57 -10.17 3.98 9.64
N ILE A 58 -9.46 3.41 10.61
CA ILE A 58 -10.02 2.46 11.59
C ILE A 58 -11.12 3.14 12.43
N ASP A 59 -10.97 4.42 12.76
CA ASP A 59 -12.00 5.17 13.48
C ASP A 59 -13.18 5.64 12.60
N GLY A 60 -13.06 5.45 11.27
CA GLY A 60 -14.05 5.81 10.27
C GLY A 60 -14.05 7.29 9.87
N SER A 61 -13.04 8.08 10.26
CA SER A 61 -12.91 9.51 9.93
C SER A 61 -12.40 9.76 8.51
N VAL A 62 -11.68 8.81 7.91
CA VAL A 62 -11.27 8.87 6.50
C VAL A 62 -11.71 7.61 5.76
N ASP A 63 -11.90 7.77 4.46
CA ASP A 63 -12.26 6.67 3.56
C ASP A 63 -11.00 6.10 2.90
N ALA A 64 -11.05 4.82 2.53
CA ALA A 64 -10.08 4.19 1.65
C ALA A 64 -10.52 4.34 0.19
N VAL A 65 -9.56 4.48 -0.71
CA VAL A 65 -9.77 4.60 -2.15
C VAL A 65 -9.44 3.27 -2.82
N ASP A 66 -10.29 2.83 -3.75
CA ASP A 66 -9.99 1.69 -4.61
C ASP A 66 -8.89 2.07 -5.62
N THR A 67 -7.80 1.30 -5.67
CA THR A 67 -6.70 1.54 -6.61
C THR A 67 -7.15 1.38 -8.08
N ALA A 68 -8.08 0.47 -8.37
CA ALA A 68 -8.62 0.25 -9.71
C ALA A 68 -9.64 1.32 -10.13
N ASP A 69 -10.34 1.93 -9.18
CA ASP A 69 -11.23 3.07 -9.41
C ASP A 69 -11.02 4.17 -8.36
N PRO A 70 -10.09 5.12 -8.60
CA PRO A 70 -9.78 6.19 -7.65
C PRO A 70 -10.94 7.16 -7.35
N SER A 71 -12.06 7.04 -8.07
CA SER A 71 -13.30 7.78 -7.80
C SER A 71 -14.23 7.04 -6.83
N SER A 72 -13.97 5.76 -6.59
CA SER A 72 -14.64 4.90 -5.62
C SER A 72 -13.90 4.97 -4.29
N ALA A 73 -14.58 5.49 -3.28
CA ALA A 73 -14.09 5.52 -1.90
C ALA A 73 -15.08 4.77 -1.00
N TRP A 74 -14.57 4.12 0.04
CA TRP A 74 -15.35 3.34 0.98
C TRP A 74 -14.85 3.52 2.40
N ASN A 75 -15.78 3.44 3.35
CA ASN A 75 -15.49 3.60 4.77
C ASN A 75 -15.43 2.23 5.45
N ILE A 76 -14.70 2.12 6.56
CA ILE A 76 -14.69 0.88 7.37
C ILE A 76 -16.10 0.44 7.78
N SER A 77 -17.04 1.37 7.96
CA SER A 77 -18.44 1.05 8.27
C SER A 77 -19.21 0.36 7.14
N ASP A 78 -18.69 0.40 5.91
CA ASP A 78 -19.29 -0.25 4.74
C ASP A 78 -18.96 -1.75 4.68
N LEU A 79 -18.05 -2.23 5.53
CA LEU A 79 -17.71 -3.65 5.60
C LEU A 79 -18.93 -4.47 6.09
N ASN A 80 -19.25 -5.52 5.33
CA ASN A 80 -20.49 -6.26 5.50
C ASN A 80 -20.49 -7.13 6.75
N LYS A 81 -21.69 -7.32 7.31
CA LYS A 81 -22.01 -8.34 8.31
C LYS A 81 -22.58 -9.59 7.64
N ASP A 82 -22.43 -10.73 8.30
CA ASP A 82 -23.04 -11.98 7.86
C ASP A 82 -24.57 -11.97 8.03
N SER A 83 -25.24 -13.04 7.61
CA SER A 83 -26.70 -13.16 7.72
C SER A 83 -27.24 -13.15 9.16
N GLN A 84 -26.36 -13.31 10.15
CA GLN A 84 -26.67 -13.28 11.59
C GLN A 84 -26.31 -11.93 12.23
N GLY A 85 -25.72 -11.01 11.46
CA GLY A 85 -25.31 -9.67 11.92
C GLY A 85 -23.90 -9.63 12.53
N GLU A 86 -23.13 -10.70 12.42
CA GLU A 86 -21.74 -10.79 12.88
C GLU A 86 -20.81 -10.09 11.87
N GLU A 87 -19.78 -9.41 12.37
CA GLU A 87 -18.80 -8.76 11.49
C GLU A 87 -18.04 -9.82 10.70
N LEU A 88 -18.00 -9.68 9.36
CA LEU A 88 -17.19 -10.57 8.52
C LEU A 88 -15.71 -10.18 8.53
N TYR A 89 -15.42 -8.90 8.81
CA TYR A 89 -14.08 -8.37 8.79
C TYR A 89 -13.63 -7.96 10.19
N SER A 90 -12.33 -8.03 10.44
CA SER A 90 -11.71 -7.58 11.67
C SER A 90 -10.37 -6.89 11.41
N ILE A 91 -10.00 -5.96 12.29
CA ILE A 91 -8.69 -5.31 12.22
C ILE A 91 -7.61 -6.34 12.55
N GLY A 92 -6.69 -6.56 11.62
CA GLY A 92 -5.53 -7.42 11.74
C GLY A 92 -4.29 -6.67 12.20
N GLU A 93 -3.13 -7.12 11.74
CA GLU A 93 -1.84 -6.52 12.07
C GLU A 93 -1.47 -5.33 11.17
N ARG A 94 -0.36 -4.70 11.54
CA ARG A 94 0.31 -3.65 10.76
C ARG A 94 1.69 -4.17 10.37
N VAL A 95 1.95 -4.23 9.08
CA VAL A 95 3.16 -4.87 8.53
C VAL A 95 3.52 -4.22 7.21
N ASP A 96 4.82 -4.05 6.97
CA ASP A 96 5.42 -3.60 5.71
C ASP A 96 5.28 -4.70 4.65
N LEU A 97 4.13 -4.70 3.96
CA LEU A 97 3.73 -5.62 2.91
C LEU A 97 4.35 -5.27 1.55
N ASP A 98 4.65 -3.99 1.31
CA ASP A 98 5.17 -3.50 0.05
C ASP A 98 6.69 -3.22 0.06
N ASN A 99 7.37 -3.53 1.17
CA ASN A 99 8.81 -3.43 1.38
C ASN A 99 9.37 -2.00 1.26
N ASP A 100 8.57 -0.96 1.51
CA ASP A 100 9.01 0.44 1.46
C ASP A 100 9.44 1.03 2.82
N GLY A 101 9.17 0.29 3.91
CA GLY A 101 9.52 0.64 5.29
C GLY A 101 8.42 1.36 6.06
N GLU A 102 7.25 1.58 5.47
CA GLU A 102 6.01 1.96 6.13
C GLU A 102 5.14 0.71 6.36
N ASN A 103 4.18 0.76 7.28
CA ASN A 103 3.31 -0.40 7.53
C ASN A 103 1.98 -0.21 6.81
N GLU A 104 1.53 -1.27 6.16
CA GLU A 104 0.18 -1.43 5.67
C GLU A 104 -0.72 -1.97 6.78
N LEU A 105 -2.02 -1.66 6.69
CA LEU A 105 -3.04 -2.25 7.56
C LEU A 105 -3.62 -3.51 6.92
N VAL A 106 -3.55 -4.62 7.65
CA VAL A 106 -4.29 -5.83 7.32
C VAL A 106 -5.68 -5.75 7.93
N ILE A 107 -6.72 -5.93 7.10
CA ILE A 107 -8.09 -6.19 7.54
C ILE A 107 -8.37 -7.66 7.23
N CYS A 108 -8.43 -8.49 8.26
CA CYS A 108 -8.75 -9.91 8.10
C CYS A 108 -10.22 -10.08 7.73
N GLY A 109 -10.54 -11.08 6.92
CA GLY A 109 -11.91 -11.42 6.56
C GLY A 109 -12.00 -12.36 5.37
N PRO A 110 -13.19 -12.56 4.80
CA PRO A 110 -13.41 -13.53 3.73
C PRO A 110 -12.40 -13.39 2.59
N TYR A 111 -11.91 -14.52 2.10
CA TYR A 111 -10.96 -14.60 0.99
C TYR A 111 -9.62 -13.92 1.28
N GLY A 112 -9.20 -13.90 2.54
CA GLY A 112 -7.96 -13.29 2.98
C GLY A 112 -8.05 -11.79 3.24
N GLY A 113 -9.23 -11.20 3.13
CA GLY A 113 -9.45 -9.83 3.56
C GLY A 113 -8.93 -8.76 2.59
N ILE A 114 -8.45 -7.67 3.16
CA ILE A 114 -8.10 -6.41 2.47
C ILE A 114 -6.82 -5.84 3.09
N TYR A 115 -5.84 -5.47 2.26
CA TYR A 115 -4.62 -4.81 2.71
C TYR A 115 -4.64 -3.35 2.26
N LEU A 116 -4.36 -2.43 3.18
CA LEU A 116 -4.45 -1.00 2.96
C LEU A 116 -3.11 -0.31 3.14
N ASP A 117 -2.80 0.59 2.22
CA ASP A 117 -1.56 1.36 2.19
C ASP A 117 -1.86 2.87 2.20
N CYS A 118 -0.92 3.68 2.69
CA CYS A 118 -1.02 5.13 2.74
C CYS A 118 -0.10 5.81 1.74
N ARG A 119 -0.69 6.53 0.79
CA ARG A 119 0.02 7.33 -0.21
C ARG A 119 -0.61 8.70 -0.34
N ASP A 120 0.17 9.73 -0.60
CA ASP A 120 -0.35 11.06 -0.95
C ASP A 120 -1.49 11.59 -0.04
N ASP A 121 -1.39 11.34 1.27
CA ASP A 121 -2.40 11.72 2.28
C ASP A 121 -3.75 11.00 2.18
N LYS A 122 -3.76 9.79 1.62
CA LYS A 122 -4.94 8.95 1.49
C LYS A 122 -4.61 7.50 1.82
N VAL A 123 -5.65 6.78 2.23
CA VAL A 123 -5.63 5.33 2.37
C VAL A 123 -6.09 4.71 1.05
N TYR A 124 -5.39 3.67 0.60
CA TYR A 124 -5.63 2.96 -0.64
C TYR A 124 -5.80 1.48 -0.38
N GLU A 125 -6.73 0.84 -1.10
CA GLU A 125 -6.79 -0.61 -1.19
C GLU A 125 -5.60 -1.10 -2.01
N PHE A 126 -4.61 -1.69 -1.34
CA PHE A 126 -3.39 -2.22 -1.95
C PHE A 126 -3.62 -3.60 -2.55
N ALA A 127 -4.25 -4.50 -1.79
CA ALA A 127 -4.56 -5.86 -2.24
C ALA A 127 -5.86 -6.36 -1.61
N ARG A 128 -6.59 -7.20 -2.34
CA ARG A 128 -7.87 -7.76 -1.89
C ARG A 128 -8.10 -9.16 -2.44
N GLY A 129 -8.73 -10.03 -1.65
CA GLY A 129 -9.30 -11.28 -2.15
C GLY A 129 -10.49 -11.05 -3.10
N ASP A 130 -10.51 -11.74 -4.25
CA ASP A 130 -11.47 -11.50 -5.34
C ASP A 130 -12.83 -12.21 -5.16
N GLY A 131 -13.09 -12.85 -4.01
CA GLY A 131 -14.38 -13.48 -3.70
C GLY A 131 -14.82 -14.66 -4.58
N SER A 132 -14.07 -14.93 -5.64
CA SER A 132 -14.35 -15.94 -6.68
C SER A 132 -13.39 -17.13 -6.57
N ALA A 133 -12.95 -17.39 -5.33
CA ALA A 133 -11.98 -18.42 -4.90
C ALA A 133 -10.50 -18.12 -5.09
N ILE A 134 -10.16 -16.84 -5.18
CA ILE A 134 -8.80 -16.38 -4.89
C ILE A 134 -8.77 -15.94 -3.43
N VAL A 135 -7.92 -16.58 -2.64
CA VAL A 135 -7.68 -16.26 -1.23
C VAL A 135 -6.38 -15.49 -1.12
N LEU A 136 -6.44 -14.33 -0.48
CA LEU A 136 -5.31 -13.47 -0.18
C LEU A 136 -4.58 -13.95 1.09
N SER A 137 -3.26 -13.85 1.06
CA SER A 137 -2.37 -14.03 2.20
C SER A 137 -1.06 -13.29 1.89
N TYR A 138 -0.11 -13.29 2.81
CA TYR A 138 1.26 -12.90 2.51
C TYR A 138 2.24 -13.86 3.14
N THR A 139 3.50 -13.81 2.71
CA THR A 139 4.57 -14.66 3.21
C THR A 139 5.92 -13.95 3.14
N TYR A 140 6.83 -14.37 4.02
CA TYR A 140 8.21 -13.92 3.99
C TYR A 140 9.08 -14.90 3.19
N TYR A 141 9.67 -14.43 2.10
CA TYR A 141 10.53 -15.25 1.26
C TYR A 141 11.78 -14.50 0.81
N ASN A 142 12.94 -15.11 1.07
CA ASN A 142 14.28 -14.54 0.79
C ASN A 142 14.54 -13.16 1.43
N GLY A 143 13.85 -12.85 2.52
CA GLY A 143 14.05 -11.61 3.28
C GLY A 143 13.05 -10.49 2.96
N ASP A 144 12.19 -10.72 1.96
CA ASP A 144 11.17 -9.75 1.51
C ASP A 144 9.76 -10.30 1.81
N VAL A 145 8.79 -9.40 1.92
CA VAL A 145 7.36 -9.76 1.97
C VAL A 145 6.80 -9.91 0.56
N TRP A 146 5.99 -10.94 0.38
CA TRP A 146 5.29 -11.24 -0.86
C TRP A 146 3.79 -11.39 -0.59
N ILE A 147 2.98 -10.69 -1.37
CA ILE A 147 1.53 -10.90 -1.43
C ILE A 147 1.26 -12.19 -2.19
N MET A 148 0.41 -13.05 -1.65
CA MET A 148 0.09 -14.35 -2.24
C MET A 148 -1.41 -14.52 -2.45
N TYR A 149 -1.77 -14.81 -3.69
CA TYR A 149 -3.09 -15.15 -4.16
C TYR A 149 -3.15 -16.65 -4.45
N SER A 150 -3.89 -17.41 -3.64
CA SER A 150 -4.07 -18.86 -3.83
C SER A 150 -5.46 -19.19 -4.37
N ASN A 151 -5.54 -20.17 -5.27
CA ASN A 151 -6.79 -20.69 -5.82
C ASN A 151 -6.79 -22.22 -5.81
N ASP A 152 -7.77 -22.80 -5.12
CA ASP A 152 -7.95 -24.23 -4.89
C ASP A 152 -9.33 -24.74 -5.39
N MET A 153 -9.99 -24.04 -6.32
CA MET A 153 -11.37 -24.33 -6.72
C MET A 153 -11.63 -25.75 -7.22
N ASN A 154 -10.63 -26.37 -7.83
CA ASN A 154 -10.81 -27.67 -8.47
C ASN A 154 -9.90 -28.69 -7.80
N ALA A 155 -10.47 -29.83 -7.40
CA ALA A 155 -9.69 -30.93 -6.85
C ALA A 155 -8.62 -31.36 -7.86
N GLY A 156 -7.35 -31.32 -7.44
CA GLY A 156 -6.19 -31.59 -8.30
C GLY A 156 -5.72 -30.41 -9.15
N TYR A 157 -6.14 -29.19 -8.79
CA TYR A 157 -5.64 -27.95 -9.35
C TYR A 157 -5.45 -26.93 -8.24
N GLU A 158 -4.21 -26.70 -7.83
CA GLU A 158 -3.87 -25.60 -6.93
C GLU A 158 -2.95 -24.63 -7.68
N THR A 159 -3.28 -23.35 -7.64
CA THR A 159 -2.47 -22.31 -8.25
C THR A 159 -2.20 -21.19 -7.27
N TYR A 160 -0.96 -20.73 -7.28
CA TYR A 160 -0.47 -19.69 -6.43
C TYR A 160 0.20 -18.63 -7.31
N HIS A 161 -0.22 -17.39 -7.11
CA HIS A 161 0.39 -16.21 -7.69
C HIS A 161 0.94 -15.35 -6.56
N MET A 162 2.24 -15.08 -6.59
CA MET A 162 2.93 -14.24 -5.62
C MET A 162 3.45 -12.97 -6.28
N GLU A 163 3.26 -11.84 -5.62
CA GLU A 163 3.72 -10.53 -6.05
C GLU A 163 4.59 -9.90 -4.98
N LYS A 164 5.69 -9.29 -5.39
CA LYS A 164 6.59 -8.52 -4.55
C LYS A 164 6.55 -7.07 -4.97
N TYR A 165 6.29 -6.19 -4.03
CA TYR A 165 6.30 -4.74 -4.25
C TYR A 165 7.54 -4.11 -3.61
N GLU A 166 7.89 -2.91 -4.06
CA GLU A 166 8.93 -2.03 -3.49
C GLU A 166 8.34 -0.61 -3.44
N GLY A 167 7.36 -0.43 -2.57
CA GLY A 167 6.31 0.58 -2.67
C GLY A 167 5.14 0.07 -3.52
N ALA A 168 3.92 0.33 -3.09
CA ALA A 168 2.76 -0.46 -3.51
C ALA A 168 2.34 -0.35 -4.99
N ASP A 169 2.69 0.71 -5.72
CA ASP A 169 2.47 0.77 -7.18
C ASP A 169 3.66 0.23 -8.01
N ASN A 170 4.69 -0.28 -7.33
CA ASN A 170 5.94 -0.70 -7.92
C ASN A 170 6.12 -2.22 -7.77
N LEU A 171 5.40 -2.97 -8.61
CA LEU A 171 5.58 -4.41 -8.75
C LEU A 171 7.02 -4.71 -9.19
N ALA A 172 7.81 -5.27 -8.28
CA ALA A 172 9.23 -5.53 -8.46
C ALA A 172 9.51 -6.95 -8.96
N ALA A 173 8.68 -7.92 -8.55
CA ALA A 173 8.77 -9.30 -9.00
C ALA A 173 7.43 -10.03 -8.89
N GLU A 174 7.26 -11.06 -9.70
CA GLU A 174 6.11 -11.97 -9.64
C GLU A 174 6.58 -13.43 -9.76
N MET A 175 5.81 -14.34 -9.18
CA MET A 175 6.05 -15.76 -9.26
C MET A 175 4.74 -16.54 -9.29
N ASN A 176 4.67 -17.53 -10.18
CA ASN A 176 3.55 -18.45 -10.28
C ASN A 176 4.04 -19.87 -9.98
N PHE A 177 3.29 -20.61 -9.17
CA PHE A 177 3.55 -22.03 -8.97
C PHE A 177 2.24 -22.76 -8.69
N GLY A 178 2.22 -24.06 -8.93
CA GLY A 178 1.01 -24.84 -8.75
C GLY A 178 1.16 -26.30 -9.16
N GLU A 179 0.06 -27.02 -9.01
CA GLU A 179 -0.08 -28.42 -9.39
C GLU A 179 -1.27 -28.61 -10.33
N GLU A 180 -1.11 -29.55 -11.26
CA GLU A 180 -2.15 -29.95 -12.20
C GLU A 180 -2.14 -31.48 -12.36
N LEU A 181 -3.32 -32.07 -12.54
CA LEU A 181 -3.44 -33.50 -12.87
C LEU A 181 -2.69 -33.84 -14.17
N ILE A 182 -2.06 -35.02 -14.21
CA ILE A 182 -1.43 -35.55 -15.43
C ILE A 182 -2.49 -35.80 -16.52
N ASP A 183 -3.65 -36.34 -16.13
CA ASP A 183 -4.86 -36.46 -16.93
C ASP A 183 -6.05 -35.88 -16.15
N GLU A 184 -6.61 -34.78 -16.65
CA GLU A 184 -7.75 -34.08 -16.04
C GLU A 184 -9.01 -34.97 -15.87
N ASN A 185 -9.09 -36.10 -16.58
CA ASN A 185 -10.22 -37.03 -16.49
C ASN A 185 -9.96 -38.22 -15.56
N ASP A 186 -8.73 -38.36 -15.04
CA ASP A 186 -8.32 -39.46 -14.17
C ASP A 186 -7.69 -38.89 -12.88
N PRO A 187 -8.44 -38.84 -11.76
CA PRO A 187 -7.93 -38.32 -10.50
C PRO A 187 -6.79 -39.16 -9.89
N ASP A 188 -6.60 -40.40 -10.36
CA ASP A 188 -5.50 -41.28 -9.92
C ASP A 188 -4.25 -41.14 -10.82
N SER A 189 -4.26 -40.26 -11.82
CA SER A 189 -3.16 -40.09 -12.78
C SER A 189 -1.89 -39.51 -12.18
N GLY A 190 -1.97 -38.93 -10.98
CA GLY A 190 -0.90 -38.20 -10.31
C GLY A 190 -0.83 -36.74 -10.77
N MET A 191 0.12 -35.98 -10.19
CA MET A 191 0.26 -34.54 -10.42
C MET A 191 1.54 -34.21 -11.21
N LYS A 192 1.47 -33.09 -11.94
CA LYS A 192 2.61 -32.32 -12.41
C LYS A 192 2.70 -31.04 -11.61
N TYR A 193 3.93 -30.57 -11.43
CA TYR A 193 4.23 -29.39 -10.63
C TYR A 193 4.88 -28.35 -11.50
N PHE A 194 4.48 -27.09 -11.33
CA PHE A 194 4.94 -26.00 -12.17
C PHE A 194 5.50 -24.86 -11.34
N TRP A 195 6.55 -24.25 -11.87
CA TRP A 195 7.11 -22.99 -11.41
C TRP A 195 7.34 -22.08 -12.61
N ASN A 196 6.68 -20.92 -12.65
CA ASN A 196 6.73 -19.93 -13.72
C ASN A 196 6.49 -20.57 -15.10
N GLY A 197 5.49 -21.46 -15.18
CA GLY A 197 5.10 -22.17 -16.40
C GLY A 197 6.05 -23.30 -16.81
N LYS A 198 7.08 -23.60 -16.01
CA LYS A 198 8.01 -24.70 -16.26
C LYS A 198 7.71 -25.87 -15.32
N GLU A 199 7.59 -27.06 -15.88
CA GLU A 199 7.47 -28.29 -15.09
C GLU A 199 8.74 -28.51 -14.24
N VAL A 200 8.55 -28.83 -12.97
CA VAL A 200 9.59 -29.13 -11.98
C VAL A 200 9.33 -30.50 -11.36
N SER A 201 10.35 -31.07 -10.71
CA SER A 201 10.17 -32.31 -9.95
C SER A 201 9.34 -32.07 -8.67
N ASN A 202 8.68 -33.12 -8.18
CA ASN A 202 7.97 -33.07 -6.90
C ASN A 202 8.90 -32.65 -5.75
N ASP A 203 10.13 -33.20 -5.68
CA ASP A 203 11.11 -32.82 -4.65
C ASP A 203 11.45 -31.32 -4.68
N GLU A 204 11.60 -30.73 -5.88
CA GLU A 204 11.86 -29.29 -6.03
C GLU A 204 10.66 -28.44 -5.63
N TYR A 205 9.46 -28.87 -6.01
CA TYR A 205 8.21 -28.20 -5.66
C TYR A 205 7.97 -28.22 -4.14
N ASP A 206 8.05 -29.41 -3.52
CA ASP A 206 7.81 -29.60 -2.09
C ASP A 206 8.81 -28.80 -1.25
N ALA A 207 10.08 -28.77 -1.66
CA ALA A 207 11.12 -27.98 -0.99
C ALA A 207 10.89 -26.47 -1.12
N PHE A 208 10.29 -26.01 -2.22
CA PHE A 208 9.91 -24.62 -2.41
C PHE A 208 8.67 -24.26 -1.58
N CYS A 209 7.57 -25.00 -1.75
CA CYS A 209 6.31 -24.83 -1.02
C CYS A 209 6.51 -24.89 0.50
N SER A 210 7.35 -25.81 1.00
CA SER A 210 7.67 -25.89 2.43
C SER A 210 8.26 -24.61 3.00
N LYS A 211 9.01 -23.84 2.19
CA LYS A 211 9.56 -22.54 2.63
C LYS A 211 8.51 -21.45 2.59
N ILE A 212 7.72 -21.40 1.52
CA ILE A 212 6.65 -20.41 1.32
C ILE A 212 5.58 -20.54 2.42
N PHE A 213 5.08 -21.74 2.65
CA PHE A 213 3.97 -21.97 3.58
C PHE A 213 4.40 -21.99 5.05
N ALA A 214 5.68 -22.18 5.35
CA ALA A 214 6.17 -22.10 6.73
C ALA A 214 6.15 -20.67 7.30
N ALA A 215 6.13 -19.65 6.43
CA ALA A 215 6.10 -18.23 6.80
C ALA A 215 4.86 -17.50 6.27
N GLN A 216 3.87 -18.25 5.78
CA GLN A 216 2.61 -17.68 5.30
C GLN A 216 1.75 -17.25 6.48
N GLU A 217 1.26 -16.02 6.42
CA GLU A 217 0.25 -15.49 7.33
C GLU A 217 -1.11 -15.48 6.61
N ASN A 218 -2.09 -16.14 7.23
CA ASN A 218 -3.44 -16.24 6.71
C ASN A 218 -4.34 -15.20 7.36
N THR A 219 -5.05 -14.43 6.55
CA THR A 219 -5.85 -13.29 6.97
C THR A 219 -7.35 -13.51 6.73
N ASN A 220 -7.81 -14.77 6.73
CA ASN A 220 -9.24 -15.12 6.72
C ASN A 220 -9.92 -14.97 8.09
#